data_AF-A0A2D8D7E1-F1
#
_entry.id   AF-A0A2D8D7E1-F1
#
_cell.length_a   1.000
_cell.length_b   1.000
_cell.length_c   1.000
_cell.angle_alpha   90.00
_cell.angle_beta   90.00
_cell.angle_gamma   90.00
#
_symmetry.space_group_name_H-M   'P 1'
#
loop_
_entity.id
_entity.type
_entity.pdbx_description
1 polymer ?
#
loop_
_entity_poly.entity_id
_entity_poly.type
_entity_poly.pdbx_seq_one_letter_code
_entity_poly.pdbx_strand_id
1 'polypeptide(L)'
;MKRGATDIRDDDDVSYSIATSGITATVNNTPGDADKGKITATGGTSGHIDLTVNVAGVDFGPFRILFAAETGLFVENANGTAMGTRIGNRIFWRQWGRISATANSTGTITFPVPYTNAASISVTTGGSGGGGFNDQDNYPTVTGSPTTTGQGWRNPDDTTAELSWHADGY
;
A
#
# COMPACT_ATOMS: atom_id res chain seq x y z
N MET A 1 17.07 24.68 40.95
CA MET A 1 16.26 24.51 39.72
C MET A 1 16.49 25.72 38.84
N LYS A 2 17.18 25.58 37.70
CA LYS A 2 17.13 26.63 36.67
C LYS A 2 15.74 26.57 36.06
N ARG A 3 14.97 27.65 36.18
CA ARG A 3 13.69 27.84 35.48
C ARG A 3 13.93 28.89 34.40
N GLY A 4 13.96 28.44 33.15
CA GLY A 4 14.24 29.23 31.94
C GLY A 4 14.53 28.24 30.83
N ALA A 5 13.97 28.45 29.64
CA ALA A 5 13.83 27.49 28.54
C ALA A 5 15.04 26.54 28.37
N THR A 6 15.01 25.37 29.01
CA THR A 6 15.89 24.25 28.70
C THR A 6 15.53 23.83 27.29
N ASP A 7 16.44 24.11 26.35
CA ASP A 7 16.33 23.54 25.03
C ASP A 7 16.70 22.06 25.17
N ILE A 8 15.70 21.20 24.97
CA ILE A 8 15.87 19.76 25.11
C ILE A 8 16.96 19.22 24.18
N ARG A 9 17.28 19.93 23.10
CA ARG A 9 18.20 19.47 22.06
C ARG A 9 19.67 19.52 22.50
N ASP A 10 20.08 20.48 23.32
CA ASP A 10 21.50 20.72 23.63
C ASP A 10 21.82 20.86 25.13
N ASP A 11 20.82 21.00 26.01
CA ASP A 11 21.05 21.15 27.45
C ASP A 11 21.63 19.86 28.07
N ASP A 12 22.75 19.98 28.80
CA ASP A 12 23.46 18.88 29.43
C ASP A 12 22.62 18.16 30.50
N ASP A 13 21.64 18.84 31.11
CA ASP A 13 20.72 18.26 32.11
C ASP A 13 19.59 17.41 31.48
N VAL A 14 19.60 17.25 30.16
CA VAL A 14 18.63 16.44 29.40
C VAL A 14 19.28 15.15 28.94
N SER A 15 18.60 14.02 29.15
CA SER A 15 19.03 12.72 28.62
C SER A 15 17.91 11.95 27.94
N TYR A 16 18.30 11.10 26.99
CA TYR A 16 17.41 10.32 26.13
C TYR A 16 17.66 8.84 26.33
N SER A 17 16.58 8.07 26.41
CA SER A 17 16.63 6.60 26.37
C SER A 17 15.55 6.06 25.47
N ILE A 18 15.83 4.93 24.82
CA ILE A 18 14.88 4.24 23.95
C ILE A 18 14.75 2.79 24.36
N ALA A 19 13.53 2.28 24.31
CA ALA A 19 13.24 0.85 24.24
C ALA A 19 12.74 0.53 22.84
N THR A 20 13.17 -0.60 22.27
CA THR A 20 12.75 -1.01 20.92
C THR A 20 12.12 -2.39 20.95
N SER A 21 11.17 -2.60 20.04
CA SER A 21 10.58 -3.92 19.79
C SER A 21 10.36 -4.09 18.29
N GLY A 22 10.86 -5.17 17.71
CA GLY A 22 10.74 -5.46 16.27
C GLY A 22 11.64 -4.60 15.34
N ILE A 23 12.28 -3.56 15.88
CA ILE A 23 13.26 -2.73 15.18
C ILE A 23 14.53 -2.56 16.03
N THR A 24 15.65 -2.32 15.35
CA THR A 24 16.94 -1.96 15.96
C THR A 24 17.16 -0.47 15.78
N ALA A 25 17.39 0.26 16.86
CA ALA A 25 17.68 1.68 16.82
C ALA A 25 18.63 2.11 17.94
N THR A 26 19.26 3.27 17.75
CA THR A 26 20.07 3.97 18.75
C THR A 26 19.58 5.41 18.89
N VAL A 27 19.87 6.04 20.03
CA VAL A 27 19.66 7.47 20.25
C VAL A 27 20.99 8.11 20.63
N ASN A 28 21.34 9.25 20.03
CA ASN A 28 22.51 10.01 20.45
C ASN A 28 22.18 10.74 21.75
N ASN A 29 22.90 10.40 22.82
CA ASN A 29 22.72 10.99 24.14
C ASN A 29 23.98 11.71 24.64
N THR A 30 24.86 12.12 23.73
CA THR A 30 26.13 12.77 24.06
C THR A 30 25.90 14.25 24.40
N PRO A 31 26.27 14.73 25.60
CA PRO A 31 26.17 16.14 25.97
C PRO A 31 26.99 17.05 25.02
N GLY A 32 26.44 18.20 24.65
CA GLY A 32 27.06 19.15 23.71
C GLY A 32 27.17 18.71 22.24
N ASP A 33 26.68 17.52 21.88
CA ASP A 33 26.64 17.07 20.49
C ASP A 33 25.49 17.76 19.73
N ALA A 34 25.77 18.25 18.52
CA ALA A 34 24.78 18.90 17.66
C ALA A 34 23.66 17.94 17.21
N ASP A 35 23.93 16.63 17.18
CA ASP A 35 22.96 15.58 16.85
C ASP A 35 22.33 14.95 18.11
N LYS A 36 22.46 15.55 19.30
CA LYS A 36 21.85 15.02 20.53
C LYS A 36 20.32 14.88 20.37
N GLY A 37 19.79 13.76 20.85
CA GLY A 37 18.37 13.37 20.70
C GLY A 37 18.02 12.72 19.36
N LYS A 38 18.94 12.68 18.38
CA LYS A 38 18.72 12.01 17.10
C LYS A 38 18.60 10.51 17.27
N ILE A 39 17.50 9.95 16.77
CA ILE A 39 17.23 8.52 16.75
C ILE A 39 17.60 7.97 15.38
N THR A 40 18.42 6.92 15.35
CA THR A 40 18.80 6.21 14.12
C THR A 40 18.28 4.78 14.17
N ALA A 41 17.30 4.47 13.31
CA ALA A 41 16.84 3.10 13.10
C ALA A 41 17.70 2.42 12.03
N THR A 42 18.26 1.25 12.33
CA THR A 42 19.24 0.55 11.46
C THR A 42 18.77 -0.82 11.00
N GLY A 43 17.67 -1.34 11.53
CA GLY A 43 17.12 -2.63 11.13
C GLY A 43 15.72 -2.91 11.65
N GLY A 44 15.12 -3.97 11.10
CA GLY A 44 13.74 -4.37 11.36
C GLY A 44 12.77 -3.86 10.28
N THR A 45 11.71 -4.64 10.03
CA THR A 45 10.69 -4.32 9.02
C THR A 45 9.44 -3.69 9.63
N SER A 46 9.11 -4.05 10.87
CA SER A 46 7.97 -3.51 11.62
C SER A 46 8.24 -3.57 13.12
N GLY A 47 7.81 -2.56 13.87
CA GLY A 47 8.05 -2.47 15.30
C GLY A 47 7.75 -1.09 15.87
N HIS A 48 8.34 -0.79 17.02
CA HIS A 48 8.28 0.55 17.61
C HIS A 48 9.54 0.91 18.39
N ILE A 49 9.76 2.22 18.50
CA ILE A 49 10.64 2.86 19.49
C ILE A 49 9.75 3.54 20.51
N ASP A 50 10.00 3.27 21.79
CA ASP A 50 9.46 4.01 22.91
C ASP A 50 10.55 4.95 23.44
N LEU A 51 10.36 6.26 23.26
CA LEU A 51 11.31 7.31 23.68
C LEU A 51 10.95 7.84 25.06
N THR A 52 11.90 7.85 25.98
CA THR A 52 11.81 8.54 27.26
C THR A 52 12.84 9.66 27.31
N VAL A 53 12.41 10.86 27.68
CA VAL A 53 13.26 12.04 27.86
C VAL A 53 13.31 12.37 29.34
N ASN A 54 14.49 12.36 29.95
CA ASN A 54 14.70 12.81 31.32
C ASN A 54 15.20 14.25 31.30
N VAL A 55 14.53 15.15 32.03
CA VAL A 55 14.95 16.55 32.20
C VAL A 55 15.17 16.79 33.68
N ALA A 56 16.42 17.03 34.08
CA ALA A 56 16.80 17.30 35.46
C ALA A 56 16.24 16.27 36.47
N GLY A 57 16.25 14.99 36.10
CA GLY A 57 15.79 13.88 36.96
C GLY A 57 14.30 13.56 36.87
N VAL A 58 13.54 14.22 35.97
CA VAL A 58 12.13 13.93 35.72
C VAL A 58 11.95 13.27 34.35
N ASP A 59 11.34 12.09 34.32
CA ASP A 59 11.04 11.37 33.07
C ASP A 59 9.76 11.86 32.41
N PHE A 60 9.82 12.04 31.08
CA PHE A 60 8.71 12.34 30.19
C PHE A 60 8.62 11.25 29.12
N GLY A 61 7.46 10.60 29.02
CA GLY A 61 7.21 9.49 28.09
C GLY A 61 6.65 8.23 28.77
N PRO A 62 6.68 7.08 28.08
CA PRO A 62 7.26 6.86 26.74
C PRO A 62 6.41 7.46 25.61
N PHE A 63 7.07 8.13 24.65
CA PHE A 63 6.48 8.53 23.38
C PHE A 63 6.77 7.48 22.32
N ARG A 64 5.71 6.94 21.72
CA ARG A 64 5.83 5.82 20.78
C ARG A 64 5.94 6.29 19.34
N ILE A 65 6.98 5.83 18.65
CA ILE A 65 7.16 5.96 17.20
C ILE A 65 6.95 4.57 16.58
N LEU A 66 5.91 4.45 15.75
CA LEU A 66 5.55 3.19 15.09
C LEU A 66 6.24 3.08 13.73
N PHE A 67 6.83 1.92 13.47
CA PHE A 67 7.35 1.52 12.17
C PHE A 67 6.50 0.37 11.66
N ALA A 68 5.82 0.57 10.54
CA ALA A 68 5.08 -0.49 9.87
C ALA A 68 5.81 -0.82 8.57
N ALA A 69 5.99 -2.11 8.29
CA ALA A 69 6.40 -2.55 6.97
C ALA A 69 5.31 -2.08 6.00
N GLU A 70 5.70 -1.45 4.90
CA GLU A 70 4.77 -1.23 3.79
C GLU A 70 4.37 -2.61 3.25
N THR A 71 3.25 -3.16 3.71
CA THR A 71 2.72 -4.44 3.24
C THR A 71 1.94 -4.27 1.93
N GLY A 72 2.37 -3.35 1.07
CA GLY A 72 1.92 -3.27 -0.31
C GLY A 72 2.70 -4.29 -1.12
N LEU A 73 2.08 -5.44 -1.42
CA LEU A 73 2.64 -6.37 -2.39
C LEU A 73 2.30 -5.83 -3.78
N PHE A 74 3.27 -5.27 -4.49
CA PHE A 74 3.06 -4.77 -5.84
C PHE A 74 3.57 -5.77 -6.87
N VAL A 75 2.74 -6.08 -7.88
CA VAL A 75 3.10 -6.93 -9.02
C VAL A 75 2.67 -6.23 -10.30
N GLU A 76 3.56 -6.15 -11.28
CA GLU A 76 3.27 -5.63 -12.62
C GLU A 76 3.73 -6.64 -13.67
N ASN A 77 2.87 -6.95 -14.63
CA ASN A 77 3.20 -7.82 -15.75
C ASN A 77 2.37 -7.45 -16.99
N ALA A 78 2.53 -8.22 -18.08
CA ALA A 78 1.83 -7.97 -19.33
C ALA A 78 0.29 -7.98 -19.21
N ASN A 79 -0.25 -8.56 -18.15
CA ASN A 79 -1.69 -8.62 -17.93
C ASN A 79 -2.22 -7.41 -17.14
N GLY A 80 -1.37 -6.65 -16.45
CA GLY A 80 -1.75 -5.47 -15.67
C GLY A 80 -0.95 -5.31 -14.38
N THR A 81 -1.54 -4.61 -13.42
CA THR A 81 -0.94 -4.29 -12.12
C THR A 81 -1.79 -4.85 -10.99
N ALA A 82 -1.15 -5.27 -9.91
CA ALA A 82 -1.78 -5.74 -8.69
C ALA A 82 -1.14 -5.07 -7.47
N MET A 83 -1.99 -4.74 -6.49
CA MET A 83 -1.61 -4.28 -5.17
C MET A 83 -2.30 -5.15 -4.12
N GLY A 84 -1.49 -5.83 -3.30
CA GLY A 84 -1.94 -6.68 -2.21
C GLY A 84 -1.78 -5.97 -0.88
N THR A 85 -2.81 -6.02 -0.04
CA THR A 85 -2.76 -5.58 1.37
C THR A 85 -3.02 -6.77 2.28
N ARG A 86 -2.11 -7.05 3.21
CA ARG A 86 -2.31 -8.13 4.18
C ARG A 86 -3.26 -7.68 5.30
N ILE A 87 -4.36 -8.40 5.48
CA ILE A 87 -5.31 -8.20 6.59
C ILE A 87 -5.47 -9.56 7.29
N GLY A 88 -4.89 -9.68 8.49
CA GLY A 88 -4.82 -10.94 9.22
C GLY A 88 -3.97 -11.99 8.49
N ASN A 89 -4.56 -13.17 8.23
CA ASN A 89 -3.92 -14.26 7.50
C ASN A 89 -4.19 -14.26 5.99
N ARG A 90 -4.86 -13.22 5.46
CA ARG A 90 -5.22 -13.10 4.03
C ARG A 90 -4.53 -11.90 3.41
N ILE A 91 -4.31 -11.98 2.10
CA ILE A 91 -3.91 -10.84 1.28
C ILE A 91 -5.12 -10.49 0.43
N PHE A 92 -5.58 -9.25 0.57
CA PHE A 92 -6.61 -8.70 -0.30
C PHE A 92 -5.91 -8.06 -1.49
N TRP A 93 -6.25 -8.52 -2.68
CA TRP A 93 -5.69 -8.04 -3.94
C TRP A 93 -6.66 -7.10 -4.62
N ARG A 94 -6.14 -5.93 -4.98
CA ARG A 94 -6.72 -5.04 -5.97
C ARG A 94 -5.88 -5.16 -7.24
N GLN A 95 -6.51 -5.46 -8.37
CA GLN A 95 -5.83 -5.67 -9.64
C GLN A 95 -6.53 -4.85 -10.73
N TRP A 96 -5.77 -4.28 -11.65
CA TRP A 96 -6.30 -3.48 -12.76
C TRP A 96 -5.45 -3.64 -14.01
N GLY A 97 -6.06 -3.37 -15.15
CA GLY A 97 -5.37 -3.46 -16.43
C GLY A 97 -6.22 -2.96 -17.59
N ARG A 98 -5.65 -3.07 -18.78
CA ARG A 98 -6.29 -2.68 -20.05
C ARG A 98 -6.10 -3.77 -21.08
N ILE A 99 -7.10 -3.95 -21.94
CA ILE A 99 -7.08 -4.90 -23.05
C ILE A 99 -7.59 -4.15 -24.29
N SER A 100 -6.92 -4.33 -25.42
CA SER A 100 -7.47 -3.93 -26.72
C SER A 100 -8.43 -5.03 -27.19
N ALA A 101 -9.72 -4.72 -27.22
CA ALA A 101 -10.75 -5.66 -27.60
C ALA A 101 -11.25 -5.34 -29.01
N THR A 102 -11.11 -6.27 -29.95
CA THR A 102 -11.61 -6.09 -31.31
C THR A 102 -13.13 -5.99 -31.33
N ALA A 103 -13.69 -5.44 -32.41
CA ALA A 103 -15.13 -5.36 -32.62
C ALA A 103 -15.82 -6.71 -32.40
N ASN A 104 -17.00 -6.68 -31.76
CA ASN A 104 -17.90 -7.83 -31.58
C ASN A 104 -17.22 -9.10 -31.02
N SER A 105 -16.26 -8.95 -30.11
CA SER A 105 -15.43 -10.04 -29.63
C SER A 105 -15.68 -10.40 -28.17
N THR A 106 -15.23 -11.59 -27.81
CA THR A 106 -15.18 -12.07 -26.42
C THR A 106 -13.79 -12.57 -26.10
N GLY A 107 -13.39 -12.48 -24.84
CA GLY A 107 -12.12 -13.01 -24.37
C GLY A 107 -12.09 -13.22 -22.87
N THR A 108 -10.88 -13.40 -22.35
CA THR A 108 -10.64 -13.55 -20.91
C THR A 108 -9.62 -12.51 -20.46
N ILE A 109 -9.92 -11.82 -19.36
CA ILE A 109 -8.95 -11.08 -18.56
C ILE A 109 -8.16 -12.11 -17.77
N THR A 110 -6.84 -12.10 -17.89
CA THR A 110 -5.95 -12.86 -17.00
C THR A 110 -5.53 -11.94 -15.85
N PHE A 111 -5.69 -12.36 -14.61
CA PHE A 111 -5.24 -11.54 -13.48
C PHE A 111 -3.71 -11.60 -13.33
N PRO A 112 -3.04 -10.48 -13.01
CA PRO A 112 -1.60 -10.46 -12.73
C PRO A 112 -1.17 -11.44 -11.64
N VAL A 113 -2.01 -11.63 -10.62
CA VAL A 113 -1.83 -12.57 -9.50
C VAL A 113 -3.11 -13.39 -9.33
N PRO A 114 -3.04 -14.72 -9.13
CA PRO A 114 -4.22 -15.51 -8.80
C PRO A 114 -4.80 -15.12 -7.43
N TYR A 115 -6.12 -14.94 -7.37
CA TYR A 115 -6.86 -14.86 -6.11
C TYR A 115 -6.92 -16.23 -5.45
N THR A 116 -7.06 -16.27 -4.12
CA THR A 116 -7.17 -17.54 -3.39
C THR A 116 -8.59 -18.12 -3.43
N ASN A 117 -9.62 -17.28 -3.58
CA ASN A 117 -11.01 -17.73 -3.63
C ASN A 117 -11.83 -16.96 -4.68
N ALA A 118 -12.36 -17.70 -5.67
CA ALA A 118 -13.18 -17.13 -6.74
C ALA A 118 -14.47 -16.45 -6.25
N ALA A 119 -15.06 -16.95 -5.16
CA ALA A 119 -16.33 -16.44 -4.63
C ALA A 119 -16.19 -15.07 -3.93
N SER A 120 -14.96 -14.61 -3.65
CA SER A 120 -14.67 -13.29 -3.09
C SER A 120 -14.25 -12.25 -4.12
N ILE A 121 -14.27 -12.61 -5.41
CA ILE A 121 -13.83 -11.72 -6.48
C ILE A 121 -15.01 -10.88 -6.96
N SER A 122 -14.81 -9.57 -7.02
CA SER A 122 -15.66 -8.65 -7.75
C SER A 122 -14.87 -8.05 -8.89
N VAL A 123 -15.43 -8.08 -10.11
CA VAL A 123 -14.78 -7.52 -11.30
C VAL A 123 -15.71 -6.51 -11.94
N THR A 124 -15.17 -5.36 -12.30
CA THR A 124 -15.85 -4.35 -13.11
C THR A 124 -15.04 -4.06 -14.35
N THR A 125 -15.73 -3.71 -15.43
CA THR A 125 -15.14 -3.20 -16.66
C THR A 125 -15.61 -1.77 -16.92
N GLY A 126 -14.79 -1.04 -17.66
CA GLY A 126 -15.10 0.26 -18.23
C GLY A 126 -14.37 0.41 -19.55
N GLY A 127 -14.68 1.46 -20.30
CA GLY A 127 -14.09 1.73 -21.60
C GLY A 127 -14.92 2.76 -22.35
N SER A 128 -14.41 3.23 -23.48
CA SER A 128 -15.13 4.10 -24.40
C SER A 128 -15.21 3.42 -25.77
N GLY A 129 -16.41 3.40 -26.36
CA GLY A 129 -16.54 3.14 -27.79
C GLY A 129 -15.99 4.30 -28.61
N GLY A 130 -15.50 4.03 -29.82
CA GLY A 130 -15.02 5.07 -30.72
C GLY A 130 -16.17 6.00 -31.13
N GLY A 131 -16.02 7.32 -30.92
CA GLY A 131 -17.12 8.31 -30.98
C GLY A 131 -17.79 8.58 -32.33
N GLY A 132 -18.33 7.56 -32.99
CA GLY A 132 -19.22 7.67 -34.14
C GLY A 132 -20.69 7.63 -33.69
N PHE A 133 -21.40 8.75 -33.83
CA PHE A 133 -22.81 8.93 -33.40
C PHE A 133 -23.87 8.03 -34.08
N ASN A 134 -23.45 7.05 -34.88
CA ASN A 134 -24.30 6.12 -35.62
C ASN A 134 -24.07 4.65 -35.24
N ASP A 135 -23.10 4.36 -34.37
CA ASP A 135 -22.79 3.00 -33.93
C ASP A 135 -23.55 2.70 -32.63
N GLN A 136 -24.01 1.45 -32.45
CA GLN A 136 -24.58 1.03 -31.18
C GLN A 136 -23.45 0.94 -30.14
N ASP A 137 -23.10 2.07 -29.52
CA ASP A 137 -22.02 2.24 -28.55
C ASP A 137 -22.33 1.49 -27.23
N ASN A 138 -22.22 0.17 -27.27
CA ASN A 138 -22.39 -0.67 -26.11
C ASN A 138 -21.05 -0.80 -25.36
N TYR A 139 -21.03 -0.38 -24.09
CA TYR A 139 -19.84 -0.50 -23.26
C TYR A 139 -19.37 -1.96 -23.11
N PRO A 140 -18.06 -2.22 -23.02
CA PRO A 140 -17.56 -3.53 -22.69
C PRO A 140 -18.08 -4.05 -21.35
N THR A 141 -18.43 -5.34 -21.31
CA THR A 141 -19.02 -5.98 -20.12
C THR A 141 -18.21 -7.19 -19.67
N VAL A 142 -18.26 -7.49 -18.38
CA VAL A 142 -17.86 -8.80 -17.85
C VAL A 142 -18.92 -9.86 -18.16
N THR A 143 -18.49 -11.10 -18.40
CA THR A 143 -19.36 -12.23 -18.70
C THR A 143 -19.06 -13.41 -17.78
N GLY A 144 -20.11 -14.05 -17.25
CA GLY A 144 -19.99 -15.19 -16.34
C GLY A 144 -19.39 -14.83 -14.97
N SER A 145 -19.12 -15.86 -14.16
CA SER A 145 -18.50 -15.72 -12.85
C SER A 145 -16.96 -15.70 -12.95
N PRO A 146 -16.28 -14.93 -12.08
CA PRO A 146 -14.83 -14.91 -12.04
C PRO A 146 -14.26 -16.28 -11.63
N THR A 147 -13.08 -16.58 -12.15
CA THR A 147 -12.22 -17.66 -11.67
C THR A 147 -11.08 -17.05 -10.85
N THR A 148 -10.31 -17.87 -10.14
CA THR A 148 -9.14 -17.39 -9.38
C THR A 148 -8.08 -16.73 -10.27
N THR A 149 -8.04 -17.02 -11.57
CA THR A 149 -7.01 -16.55 -12.49
C THR A 149 -7.52 -15.57 -13.54
N GLY A 150 -8.83 -15.34 -13.63
CA GLY A 150 -9.37 -14.46 -14.67
C GLY A 150 -10.88 -14.32 -14.71
N GLN A 151 -11.34 -13.48 -15.64
CA GLN A 151 -12.75 -13.12 -15.84
C GLN A 151 -13.07 -13.04 -17.34
N GLY A 152 -14.22 -13.60 -17.74
CA GLY A 152 -14.71 -13.44 -19.12
C GLY A 152 -15.15 -12.01 -19.42
N TRP A 153 -14.94 -11.54 -20.65
CA TRP A 153 -15.40 -10.24 -21.12
C TRP A 153 -16.01 -10.31 -22.52
N ARG A 154 -16.85 -9.31 -22.85
CA ARG A 154 -17.40 -9.08 -24.19
C ARG A 154 -17.26 -7.61 -24.58
N ASN A 155 -16.74 -7.38 -25.79
CA ASN A 155 -16.84 -6.10 -26.50
C ASN A 155 -17.98 -6.20 -27.53
N PRO A 156 -19.14 -5.59 -27.26
CA PRO A 156 -20.26 -5.55 -28.20
C PRO A 156 -20.16 -4.40 -29.21
N ASP A 157 -19.16 -3.53 -29.10
CA ASP A 157 -18.93 -2.43 -30.04
C ASP A 157 -18.57 -2.98 -31.44
N ASP A 158 -19.03 -2.30 -32.49
CA ASP A 158 -18.70 -2.57 -33.88
C ASP A 158 -17.28 -2.09 -34.26
N THR A 159 -16.61 -1.41 -33.32
CA THR A 159 -15.22 -0.97 -33.43
C THR A 159 -14.31 -1.61 -32.37
N THR A 160 -13.00 -1.47 -32.57
CA THR A 160 -12.02 -1.87 -31.55
C THR A 160 -12.09 -0.89 -30.39
N ALA A 161 -12.34 -1.41 -29.18
CA ALA A 161 -12.43 -0.62 -27.96
C ALA A 161 -11.27 -0.92 -27.01
N GLU A 162 -10.87 0.08 -26.22
CA GLU A 162 -10.01 -0.13 -25.05
C GLU A 162 -10.87 -0.50 -23.84
N LEU A 163 -10.74 -1.74 -23.38
CA LEU A 163 -11.40 -2.24 -22.17
C LEU A 163 -10.46 -2.05 -21.00
N SER A 164 -10.83 -1.16 -20.08
CA SER A 164 -10.22 -1.07 -18.76
C SER A 164 -10.96 -1.98 -17.78
N TRP A 165 -10.24 -2.66 -16.90
CA TRP A 165 -10.85 -3.52 -15.90
C TRP A 165 -10.22 -3.32 -14.54
N HIS A 166 -11.01 -3.64 -13.52
CA HIS A 166 -10.61 -3.62 -12.14
C HIS A 166 -11.21 -4.83 -11.43
N ALA A 167 -10.41 -5.53 -10.63
CA ALA A 167 -10.81 -6.66 -9.82
C ALA A 167 -10.35 -6.48 -8.38
N ASP A 168 -11.23 -6.76 -7.43
CA ASP A 168 -10.92 -6.80 -6.00
C ASP A 168 -11.32 -8.17 -5.42
N GLY A 169 -10.55 -8.69 -4.48
CA GLY A 169 -10.82 -9.97 -3.83
C GLY A 169 -9.68 -10.42 -2.92
N TYR A 170 -9.68 -11.68 -2.49
CA TYR A 170 -8.57 -12.31 -1.78
C TYR A 170 -8.35 -13.75 -2.26
#